data_AF-A0A0W0EW80-F1
#
_entry.id   AF-A0A0W0EW80-F1
#
_cell.length_a   1.000
_cell.length_b   1.000
_cell.length_c   1.000
_cell.angle_alpha   90.00
_cell.angle_beta   90.00
_cell.angle_gamma   90.00
#
_symmetry.space_group_name_H-M   'P 1'
#
loop_
_entity.id
_entity.type
_entity.pdbx_description
1 polymer ?
#
loop_
_entity_poly.entity_id
_entity_poly.type
_entity_poly.pdbx_seq_one_letter_code
_entity_poly.pdbx_strand_id
1 'polypeptide(L)' 'MSIQGGKYGTALQAASSEGRLDIVKLLVEKEADINLQGGKYGTALQAASWGGNLDIMKLLLEKRADINVQGRNYF' A
#
# COMPACT_ATOMS: atom_id res chain seq x y z
N MET A 1 -18.50 3.60 -0.89
CA MET A 1 -17.91 4.43 0.18
C MET A 1 -16.40 4.26 0.09
N SER A 2 -15.73 5.13 -0.67
CA SER A 2 -14.29 5.03 -0.93
C SER A 2 -13.51 5.50 0.29
N ILE A 3 -12.90 4.55 0.99
CA ILE A 3 -11.89 4.74 2.04
C ILE A 3 -10.60 5.31 1.42
N GLN A 4 -10.69 6.46 0.76
CA GLN A 4 -9.53 7.30 0.49
C GLN A 4 -9.10 7.84 1.85
N GLY A 5 -8.19 7.14 2.54
CA GLY A 5 -7.63 7.65 3.78
C GLY A 5 -6.95 8.98 3.46
N GLY A 6 -7.59 10.09 3.86
CA GLY A 6 -7.45 11.43 3.25
C GLY A 6 -6.04 11.88 2.87
N LYS A 7 -5.47 12.84 3.61
CA LYS A 7 -4.13 13.37 3.30
C LYS A 7 -3.00 12.33 3.51
N TYR A 8 -3.26 11.31 4.32
CA TYR A 8 -2.23 10.43 4.87
C TYR A 8 -2.13 9.08 4.18
N GLY A 9 -3.13 8.68 3.40
CA GLY A 9 -3.18 7.36 2.76
C GLY A 9 -4.04 6.36 3.52
N THR A 10 -4.14 5.14 3.00
CA THR A 10 -4.88 4.03 3.60
C THR A 10 -4.13 3.42 4.78
N ALA A 11 -4.84 2.68 5.63
CA ALA A 11 -4.21 1.86 6.67
C ALA A 11 -3.20 0.86 6.07
N LEU A 12 -3.48 0.35 4.86
CA LEU A 12 -2.60 -0.58 4.16
C LEU A 12 -1.29 0.11 3.76
N GLN A 13 -1.34 1.32 3.21
CA GLN A 13 -0.14 2.10 2.88
C GLN A 13 0.72 2.41 4.12
N ALA A 14 0.08 2.82 5.22
CA ALA A 14 0.80 3.11 6.46
C ALA A 14 1.48 1.85 7.04
N ALA A 15 0.76 0.73 7.14
CA ALA A 15 1.30 -0.54 7.59
C ALA A 15 2.43 -1.05 6.69
N SER A 16 2.29 -0.87 5.37
CA SER A 16 3.30 -1.23 4.38
C SER A 16 4.58 -0.39 4.51
N SER A 17 4.48 0.92 4.75
CA SER A 17 5.66 1.78 4.98
C SER A 17 6.41 1.43 6.27
N GLU A 18 5.68 1.06 7.31
CA GLU A 18 6.22 0.78 8.65
C GLU A 18 6.67 -0.68 8.85
N GLY A 19 6.54 -1.54 7.83
CA GLY A 19 6.99 -2.94 7.92
C GLY A 19 6.08 -3.85 8.76
N ARG A 20 4.83 -3.46 8.99
CA ARG A 20 3.86 -4.20 9.85
C ARG A 20 3.20 -5.35 9.08
N LEU A 21 3.94 -6.43 8.83
CA LEU A 21 3.50 -7.55 7.98
C LEU A 21 2.19 -8.21 8.46
N ASP A 22 2.03 -8.38 9.76
CA ASP A 22 0.82 -8.92 10.41
C ASP A 22 -0.42 -8.06 10.12
N ILE A 23 -0.28 -6.73 10.25
CA ILE A 23 -1.35 -5.78 9.94
C ILE A 23 -1.65 -5.78 8.43
N VAL A 24 -0.63 -5.82 7.57
CA VAL A 24 -0.83 -5.91 6.12
C VAL A 24 -1.62 -7.17 5.75
N LYS A 25 -1.28 -8.33 6.32
CA LYS A 25 -2.01 -9.58 6.08
C LYS A 25 -3.49 -9.44 6.46
N LEU A 26 -3.76 -8.94 7.67
CA LEU A 26 -5.13 -8.73 8.15
C LEU A 26 -5.93 -7.80 7.23
N LEU A 27 -5.34 -6.69 6.77
CA LEU A 27 -6.02 -5.74 5.89
C LEU A 27 -6.31 -6.34 4.51
N VAL A 28 -5.35 -7.09 3.95
CA VAL A 28 -5.54 -7.82 2.68
C VAL A 28 -6.62 -8.89 2.81
N GLU A 29 -6.68 -9.60 3.93
CA GLU A 29 -7.74 -10.58 4.23
C GLU A 29 -9.13 -9.92 4.37
N LYS A 30 -9.17 -8.64 4.76
CA LYS A 30 -10.38 -7.82 4.78
C LYS A 30 -10.67 -7.10 3.46
N GLU A 31 -10.10 -7.60 2.37
CA GLU A 31 -10.34 -7.11 1.01
C GLU A 31 -9.99 -5.62 0.83
N ALA A 32 -8.99 -5.13 1.58
CA ALA A 32 -8.46 -3.78 1.35
C ALA A 32 -7.99 -3.65 -0.11
N ASP A 33 -8.34 -2.52 -0.74
CA ASP A 33 -7.91 -2.23 -2.10
C ASP A 33 -6.38 -1.99 -2.14
N ILE A 34 -5.69 -2.97 -2.70
CA ILE A 34 -4.22 -3.04 -2.78
C ILE A 34 -3.66 -1.96 -3.70
N ASN A 35 -4.41 -1.59 -4.75
CA ASN A 35 -3.98 -0.68 -5.79
C ASN A 35 -4.49 0.75 -5.57
N LEU A 36 -5.24 0.97 -4.47
CA LEU A 36 -5.75 2.28 -4.15
C LEU A 36 -4.59 3.29 -4.05
N GLN A 37 -4.67 4.31 -4.89
CA GLN A 37 -3.73 5.42 -4.89
C GLN A 37 -4.17 6.47 -3.89
N GLY A 38 -3.23 7.00 -3.11
CA GLY A 38 -3.51 8.09 -2.18
C GLY A 38 -2.36 8.38 -1.23
N GLY A 39 -2.57 9.38 -0.38
CA GLY A 39 -1.59 9.75 0.64
C GLY A 39 -0.22 10.16 0.11
N LYS A 40 0.77 10.09 1.00
CA LYS A 40 2.17 10.45 0.74
C LYS A 40 2.89 9.45 -0.17
N TYR A 41 2.51 8.18 -0.12
CA TYR A 41 3.27 7.06 -0.70
C TYR A 41 2.71 6.54 -2.02
N GLY A 42 1.51 6.94 -2.44
CA GLY A 42 0.88 6.41 -3.64
C GLY A 42 0.14 5.10 -3.38
N THR A 43 0.70 3.93 -3.72
CA THR A 43 0.12 2.61 -3.42
C THR A 43 0.74 1.94 -2.19
N ALA A 44 0.13 0.85 -1.72
CA ALA A 44 0.73 0.04 -0.66
C ALA A 44 2.09 -0.56 -1.08
N LEU A 45 2.22 -0.94 -2.36
CA LEU A 45 3.47 -1.47 -2.90
C LEU A 45 4.57 -0.40 -2.92
N GLN A 46 4.23 0.83 -3.32
CA GLN A 46 5.15 1.97 -3.27
C GLN A 46 5.54 2.33 -1.84
N ALA A 47 4.60 2.27 -0.89
CA ALA A 47 4.88 2.47 0.54
C ALA A 47 5.83 1.39 1.09
N ALA A 48 5.61 0.12 0.76
CA ALA A 48 6.50 -0.98 1.14
C ALA A 48 7.91 -0.81 0.56
N SER A 49 8.01 -0.37 -0.70
CA SER A 49 9.28 -0.05 -1.35
C SER A 49 10.00 1.12 -0.66
N TRP A 50 9.27 2.17 -0.26
CA TRP A 50 9.84 3.30 0.48
C TRP A 50 10.43 2.87 1.83
N GLY A 51 9.73 1.98 2.55
CA GLY A 51 10.20 1.43 3.83
C GLY A 51 11.24 0.31 3.71
N GLY A 52 11.57 -0.17 2.51
CA GLY A 52 12.48 -1.31 2.31
C GLY A 52 11.90 -2.67 2.73
N ASN A 53 10.58 -2.79 2.83
CA ASN A 53 9.89 -3.94 3.42
C ASN A 53 9.65 -5.06 2.39
N LEU A 54 10.69 -5.83 2.08
CA LEU A 54 10.69 -6.87 1.04
C LEU A 54 9.59 -7.94 1.22
N ASP A 55 9.33 -8.40 2.44
CA ASP A 55 8.31 -9.43 2.67
C ASP A 55 6.90 -8.93 2.38
N ILE A 56 6.65 -7.64 2.66
CA ILE A 56 5.39 -6.97 2.32
C ILE A 56 5.29 -6.78 0.81
N MET A 57 6.39 -6.41 0.13
CA MET A 57 6.39 -6.31 -1.34
C MET A 57 6.03 -7.65 -1.98
N LYS A 58 6.65 -8.75 -1.54
CA LYS A 58 6.33 -10.10 -2.03
C LYS A 58 4.86 -10.44 -1.82
N LEU A 59 4.34 -10.23 -0.61
CA LEU A 59 2.94 -10.48 -0.28
C LEU A 59 1.99 -9.69 -1.19
N LEU A 60 2.25 -8.39 -1.40
CA LEU A 60 1.41 -7.55 -2.25
C LEU A 60 1.45 -8.00 -3.71
N LEU A 61 2.63 -8.40 -4.22
CA LEU A 61 2.78 -8.94 -5.57
C LEU A 61 2.08 -10.28 -5.75
N GLU A 62 2.15 -11.19 -4.76
CA GLU A 62 1.38 -12.44 -4.73
C GLU A 62 -0.13 -12.17 -4.80
N LYS A 63 -0.56 -11.05 -4.23
CA LYS A 63 -1.94 -10.57 -4.26
C LYS A 63 -2.26 -9.69 -5.47
N ARG A 64 -1.41 -9.74 -6.51
CA ARG A 64 -1.58 -9.06 -7.81
C ARG A 64 -1.64 -7.54 -7.68
N ALA A 65 -0.85 -6.96 -6.77
CA ALA A 65 -0.57 -5.52 -6.79
C ALA A 65 0.00 -5.13 -8.16
N ASP A 66 -0.52 -4.05 -8.74
CA ASP A 66 -0.03 -3.53 -10.00
C ASP A 66 1.31 -2.80 -9.78
N ILE A 67 2.33 -3.27 -10.49
CA ILE A 67 3.69 -2.74 -10.44
C ILE A 67 3.84 -1.41 -11.19
N ASN A 68 2.95 -1.12 -12.13
CA ASN A 68 3.05 0.01 -13.04
C ASN A 68 2.19 1.20 -12.62
N VAL A 69 1.61 1.14 -11.41
CA VAL A 69 0.84 2.26 -10.88
C VAL A 69 1.78 3.46 -10.72
N GLN A 70 1.56 4.48 -11.55
CA GLN A 70 2.37 5.69 -11.50
C GLN A 70 2.05 6.45 -10.21
N GLY A 71 3.10 6.84 -9.46
CA GLY A 71 2.93 7.82 -8.39
C GLY A 71 2.38 9.12 -8.97
N ARG A 72 1.60 9.87 -8.19
CA ARG A 72 1.24 11.24 -8.61
C ARG A 72 2.52 12.05 -8.74
N ASN A 73 2.86 12.44 -9.96
CA ASN A 73 3.89 13.44 -10.20
C ASN A 73 3.43 14.73 -9.51
N TYR A 74 4.22 15.22 -8.56
CA TYR A 74 4.04 16.56 -8.02
C TYR A 74 4.51 17.54 -9.10
N PHE A 75 3.57 18.08 -9.88
CA PHE A 75 3.74 19.31 -10.64
C PHE A 75 2.91 20.40 -9.98
#